data_AF-A0A0D7B7L6-F1
#
_entry.id   AF-A0A0D7B7L6-F1
#
_cell.length_a   1.000
_cell.length_b   1.000
_cell.length_c   1.000
_cell.angle_alpha   90.00
_cell.angle_beta   90.00
_cell.angle_gamma   90.00
#
_symmetry.space_group_name_H-M   'P 1'
#
loop_
_entity.id
_entity.type
_entity.pdbx_description
1 polymer ?
#
loop_
_entity_poly.entity_id
_entity_poly.type
_entity_poly.pdbx_seq_one_letter_code
_entity_poly.pdbx_strand_id
1 'polypeptide(L)'
;MTMTVIYTEDCISLSPLFASTLSAKKLVDPGQNRIICTLEGATGLNIGEMITKMDQPINLLHLASKPVVQAFALSLLAFRPPPHTIALLQELYEHNARCPMSERRRFDEVPELRQDCEYTLQMFPGFQKDIFLKHPETGAITTHQHPYSDLPCFRLLTAHPTLVSVPAARQVTVFPWSWPVQDPLSVLSYQLTKIDWPPQTSQNIERQREIWREMQREKQREFRCQKRARRANVALMDPRAA
;
A
#
# COMPACT_ATOMS: atom_id res chain seq x y z
N MET A 1 9.52 -5.62 32.44
CA MET A 1 9.54 -5.72 30.97
C MET A 1 8.48 -4.76 30.45
N THR A 2 8.86 -3.59 29.96
CA THR A 2 7.93 -2.65 29.33
C THR A 2 7.49 -3.26 28.00
N MET A 3 6.19 -3.49 27.80
CA MET A 3 5.68 -3.91 26.50
C MET A 3 5.94 -2.79 25.49
N THR A 4 6.59 -3.13 24.37
CA THR A 4 6.78 -2.18 23.27
C THR A 4 5.43 -1.90 22.63
N VAL A 5 4.98 -0.65 22.71
CA VAL A 5 3.70 -0.23 22.13
C VAL A 5 3.82 -0.27 20.60
N ILE A 6 2.90 -1.00 19.95
CA ILE A 6 2.90 -1.17 18.49
C ILE A 6 1.92 -0.18 17.86
N TYR A 7 2.44 0.84 17.18
CA TYR A 7 1.62 1.78 16.41
C TYR A 7 1.25 1.19 15.05
N THR A 8 0.05 1.52 14.58
CA THR A 8 -0.49 1.10 13.26
C THR A 8 -0.80 2.32 12.41
N GLU A 9 -1.10 2.15 11.12
CA GLU A 9 -1.31 3.28 10.21
C GLU A 9 -2.53 4.16 10.52
N ASP A 10 -3.51 3.61 11.25
CA ASP A 10 -4.70 4.31 11.73
C ASP A 10 -4.44 5.14 13.01
N CYS A 11 -3.25 5.03 13.59
CA CYS A 11 -2.82 5.89 14.70
C CYS A 11 -2.35 7.27 14.23
N ILE A 12 -2.20 7.51 12.92
CA ILE A 12 -1.64 8.74 12.36
C ILE A 12 -2.74 9.72 11.95
N SER A 13 -2.61 10.99 12.35
CA SER A 13 -3.47 12.09 11.91
C SER A 13 -2.68 13.38 11.64
N LEU A 14 -3.23 14.25 10.77
CA LEU A 14 -2.78 15.63 10.57
C LEU A 14 -3.67 16.65 11.30
N SER A 15 -4.47 16.14 12.23
CA SER A 15 -5.36 16.90 13.11
C SER A 15 -5.45 16.17 14.46
N PRO A 16 -5.57 16.88 15.59
CA PRO A 16 -5.79 16.23 16.89
C PRO A 16 -7.14 15.49 16.95
N LEU A 17 -8.03 15.70 15.97
CA LEU A 17 -9.32 15.02 15.91
C LEU A 17 -9.20 13.74 15.08
N PHE A 18 -9.31 12.60 15.75
CA PHE A 18 -9.39 11.29 15.11
C PHE A 18 -10.85 10.98 14.77
N ALA A 19 -11.11 10.71 13.48
CA ALA A 19 -12.45 10.33 13.05
C ALA A 19 -12.80 8.92 13.56
N SER A 20 -14.09 8.68 13.78
CA SER A 20 -14.60 7.34 14.12
C SER A 20 -14.57 6.37 12.93
N THR A 21 -14.47 6.89 11.70
CA THR A 21 -14.44 6.09 10.47
C THR A 21 -13.08 6.16 9.80
N LEU A 22 -12.46 4.99 9.60
CA LEU A 22 -11.22 4.87 8.85
C LEU A 22 -11.46 5.04 7.35
N SER A 23 -10.46 5.60 6.67
CA SER A 23 -10.43 5.75 5.22
C SER A 23 -9.42 4.80 4.62
N ALA A 24 -9.85 3.93 3.72
CA ALA A 24 -8.96 3.02 3.01
C ALA A 24 -8.29 3.71 1.82
N LYS A 25 -6.96 3.61 1.71
CA LYS A 25 -6.17 4.09 0.56
C LYS A 25 -5.43 2.94 -0.08
N LYS A 26 -5.58 2.81 -1.41
CA LYS A 26 -4.78 1.87 -2.19
C LYS A 26 -3.32 2.32 -2.28
N LEU A 27 -2.37 1.42 -2.04
CA LEU A 27 -0.94 1.70 -2.22
C LEU A 27 -0.59 1.85 -3.71
N VAL A 28 -1.07 0.90 -4.52
CA VAL A 28 -0.95 0.89 -5.98
C VAL A 28 -2.34 0.97 -6.61
N ASP A 29 -2.52 1.90 -7.55
CA ASP A 29 -3.81 2.09 -8.21
C ASP A 29 -3.94 1.17 -9.45
N PRO A 30 -5.08 0.47 -9.64
CA PRO A 30 -5.33 -0.36 -10.82
C PRO A 30 -5.16 0.35 -12.17
N GLY A 31 -5.30 1.68 -12.22
CA GLY A 31 -5.06 2.48 -13.43
C GLY A 31 -3.59 2.61 -13.81
N GLN A 32 -2.66 2.20 -12.94
CA GLN A 32 -1.21 2.28 -13.16
C GLN A 32 -0.68 1.03 -13.89
N ASN A 33 -1.23 0.72 -15.06
CA ASN A 33 -0.95 -0.50 -15.83
C ASN A 33 0.55 -0.81 -15.95
N ARG A 34 1.38 0.19 -16.26
CA ARG A 34 2.83 0.00 -16.39
C ARG A 34 3.47 -0.48 -15.09
N ILE A 35 3.09 0.10 -13.95
CA ILE A 35 3.60 -0.31 -12.63
C ILE A 35 3.13 -1.73 -12.31
N ILE A 36 1.85 -2.02 -12.57
CA ILE A 36 1.26 -3.34 -12.30
C ILE A 36 2.01 -4.43 -13.06
N CYS A 37 2.24 -4.26 -14.37
CA CYS A 37 2.90 -5.29 -15.18
C CYS A 37 4.36 -5.49 -14.78
N THR A 38 5.05 -4.39 -14.48
CA THR A 38 6.44 -4.45 -14.02
C THR A 38 6.53 -5.15 -12.67
N LEU A 39 5.61 -4.83 -11.76
CA LEU A 39 5.54 -5.44 -10.44
C LEU A 39 5.17 -6.91 -10.55
N GLU A 40 4.24 -7.28 -11.42
CA GLU A 40 3.85 -8.67 -11.70
C GLU A 40 5.08 -9.53 -12.04
N GLY A 41 5.94 -9.06 -12.94
CA GLY A 41 7.17 -9.77 -13.28
C GLY A 41 8.22 -9.75 -12.20
N ALA A 42 8.42 -8.61 -11.54
CA ALA A 42 9.34 -8.50 -10.42
C ALA A 42 8.98 -9.44 -9.26
N THR A 43 7.69 -9.70 -9.09
CA THR A 43 7.14 -10.50 -8.00
C THR A 43 6.86 -11.95 -8.37
N GLY A 44 7.25 -12.37 -9.58
CA GLY A 44 7.11 -13.75 -10.05
C GLY A 44 5.66 -14.21 -10.25
N LEU A 45 4.73 -13.28 -10.39
CA LEU A 45 3.33 -13.58 -10.67
C LEU A 45 3.11 -13.85 -12.17
N ASN A 46 2.07 -14.62 -12.49
CA ASN A 46 1.63 -14.80 -13.87
C ASN A 46 0.93 -13.55 -14.42
N ILE A 47 0.82 -13.48 -15.75
CA ILE A 47 0.20 -12.37 -16.45
C ILE A 47 -1.25 -12.16 -15.97
N GLY A 48 -1.56 -10.97 -15.46
CA GLY A 48 -2.87 -10.55 -14.96
C GLY A 48 -3.15 -10.90 -13.50
N GLU A 49 -2.31 -11.70 -12.83
CA GLU A 49 -2.52 -12.03 -11.41
C GLU A 49 -2.39 -10.81 -10.50
N MET A 50 -1.47 -9.88 -10.79
CA MET A 50 -1.26 -8.70 -9.95
C MET A 50 -2.52 -7.83 -9.89
N ILE A 51 -3.30 -7.75 -10.97
CA ILE A 51 -4.58 -7.02 -10.98
C ILE A 51 -5.54 -7.56 -9.92
N THR A 52 -5.62 -8.88 -9.76
CA THR A 52 -6.46 -9.51 -8.74
C THR A 52 -5.98 -9.18 -7.32
N LYS A 53 -4.66 -9.07 -7.13
CA LYS A 53 -4.04 -8.68 -5.86
C LYS A 53 -4.30 -7.21 -5.50
N MET A 54 -4.56 -6.32 -6.48
CA MET A 54 -4.82 -4.89 -6.23
C MET A 54 -6.14 -4.60 -5.50
N ASP A 55 -7.04 -5.57 -5.42
CA ASP A 55 -8.29 -5.48 -4.66
C ASP A 55 -8.25 -6.20 -3.31
N GLN A 56 -7.15 -6.91 -3.02
CA GLN A 56 -6.97 -7.58 -1.76
C GLN A 56 -6.50 -6.62 -0.65
N PRO A 57 -6.70 -6.97 0.63
CA PRO A 57 -6.26 -6.16 1.78
C PRO A 57 -4.76 -5.81 1.76
N ILE A 58 -3.94 -6.63 1.10
CA ILE A 58 -2.49 -6.39 0.93
C ILE A 58 -2.14 -5.06 0.26
N ASN A 59 -3.09 -4.47 -0.48
CA ASN A 59 -2.91 -3.19 -1.18
C ASN A 59 -3.55 -2.00 -0.45
N LEU A 60 -4.00 -2.15 0.81
CA LEU A 60 -4.74 -1.12 1.52
C LEU A 60 -3.98 -0.59 2.74
N LEU A 61 -4.01 0.74 2.90
CA LEU A 61 -3.72 1.44 4.15
C LEU A 61 -5.03 1.92 4.78
N HIS A 62 -5.17 1.74 6.09
CA HIS A 62 -6.33 2.20 6.86
C HIS A 62 -5.98 3.48 7.62
N LEU A 63 -6.42 4.63 7.14
CA LEU A 63 -5.95 5.94 7.63
C LEU A 63 -7.04 6.66 8.44
N ALA A 64 -6.65 7.34 9.51
CA ALA A 64 -7.58 7.96 10.47
C ALA A 64 -8.39 9.13 9.90
N SER A 65 -7.90 9.78 8.83
CA SER A 65 -8.55 11.00 8.31
C SER A 65 -8.23 11.27 6.84
N LYS A 66 -9.13 12.01 6.18
CA LYS A 66 -8.98 12.43 4.77
C LYS A 66 -7.69 13.25 4.51
N PRO A 67 -7.26 14.17 5.38
CA PRO A 67 -5.99 14.88 5.20
C PRO A 67 -4.78 13.95 5.12
N VAL A 68 -4.73 12.89 5.95
CA VAL A 68 -3.65 11.88 5.90
C VAL A 68 -3.72 11.10 4.60
N VAL A 69 -4.93 10.65 4.19
CA VAL A 69 -5.13 9.99 2.89
C VAL A 69 -4.59 10.83 1.74
N GLN A 70 -4.87 12.13 1.75
CA GLN A 70 -4.38 13.07 0.74
C GLN A 70 -2.85 13.21 0.79
N ALA A 71 -2.25 13.24 1.98
CA ALA A 71 -0.80 13.30 2.13
C ALA A 71 -0.10 12.06 1.54
N PHE A 72 -0.62 10.85 1.79
CA PHE A 72 -0.13 9.63 1.14
C PHE A 72 -0.37 9.63 -0.37
N ALA A 73 -1.54 10.11 -0.83
CA ALA A 73 -1.85 10.19 -2.27
C ALA A 73 -0.88 11.11 -3.03
N LEU A 74 -0.46 12.21 -2.39
CA LEU A 74 0.50 13.17 -2.94
C LEU A 74 1.96 12.79 -2.68
N SER A 75 2.22 11.60 -2.11
CA SER A 75 3.58 11.16 -1.72
C SER A 75 4.29 12.11 -0.74
N LEU A 76 3.52 12.89 0.04
CA LEU A 76 4.04 13.72 1.14
C LEU A 76 4.42 12.85 2.35
N LEU A 77 3.69 11.74 2.53
CA LEU A 77 3.98 10.69 3.49
C LEU A 77 4.10 9.35 2.75
N ALA A 78 5.00 8.50 3.21
CA ALA A 78 5.12 7.11 2.78
C ALA A 78 5.59 6.24 3.94
N PHE A 79 5.17 4.98 3.98
CA PHE A 79 5.78 4.01 4.88
C PHE A 79 6.98 3.40 4.19
N ARG A 80 8.13 3.38 4.86
CA ARG A 80 9.35 2.75 4.36
C ARG A 80 9.52 1.38 4.99
N PRO A 81 9.63 0.30 4.19
CA PRO A 81 10.04 -0.98 4.72
C PRO A 81 11.43 -0.89 5.37
N PRO A 82 11.75 -1.74 6.35
CA PRO A 82 13.05 -1.76 7.00
C PRO A 82 14.12 -2.24 6.02
N PRO A 83 15.40 -1.91 6.25
CA PRO A 83 16.47 -2.19 5.30
C PRO A 83 16.59 -3.65 4.87
N HIS A 84 16.41 -4.60 5.79
CA HIS A 84 16.46 -6.04 5.48
C HIS A 84 15.33 -6.47 4.56
N THR A 85 14.11 -5.95 4.74
CA THR A 85 12.97 -6.21 3.83
C THR A 85 13.22 -5.62 2.45
N ILE A 86 13.82 -4.42 2.37
CA ILE A 86 14.20 -3.83 1.08
C ILE A 86 15.23 -4.73 0.37
N ALA A 87 16.25 -5.22 1.09
CA ALA A 87 17.25 -6.14 0.54
C ALA A 87 16.63 -7.45 0.03
N LEU A 88 15.69 -8.05 0.78
CA LEU A 88 14.96 -9.24 0.35
C LEU A 88 14.15 -8.98 -0.94
N LEU A 89 13.46 -7.84 -1.03
CA LEU A 89 12.74 -7.44 -2.24
C LEU A 89 13.69 -7.25 -3.42
N GLN A 90 14.87 -6.65 -3.20
CA GLN A 90 15.89 -6.49 -4.24
C GLN A 90 16.38 -7.84 -4.74
N GLU A 91 16.71 -8.78 -3.85
CA GLU A 91 17.16 -10.13 -4.22
C GLU A 91 16.08 -10.88 -5.02
N LEU A 92 14.82 -10.78 -4.58
CA LEU A 92 13.68 -11.35 -5.29
C LEU A 92 13.57 -10.79 -6.70
N TYR A 93 13.63 -9.45 -6.84
CA TYR A 93 13.45 -8.78 -8.13
C TYR A 93 14.62 -9.08 -9.07
N GLU A 94 15.86 -9.12 -8.56
CA GLU A 94 17.03 -9.49 -9.34
C GLU A 94 16.99 -10.93 -9.84
N HIS A 95 16.58 -11.88 -8.99
CA HIS A 95 16.37 -13.27 -9.41
C HIS A 95 15.33 -13.34 -10.52
N ASN A 96 14.16 -12.73 -10.30
CA ASN A 96 13.07 -12.78 -11.26
C ASN A 96 13.39 -12.06 -12.58
N ALA A 97 14.26 -11.05 -12.56
CA ALA A 97 14.74 -10.37 -13.76
C ALA A 97 15.66 -11.26 -14.63
N ARG A 98 16.38 -12.21 -14.02
CA ARG A 98 17.37 -13.08 -14.70
C ARG A 98 16.80 -14.45 -15.09
N CYS A 99 15.65 -14.82 -14.54
CA CYS A 99 15.04 -16.14 -14.72
C CYS A 99 13.85 -16.13 -15.70
N PRO A 100 13.63 -17.21 -16.46
CA PRO A 100 12.42 -17.40 -17.23
C PRO A 100 11.19 -17.47 -16.30
N MET A 101 9.99 -17.17 -16.83
CA MET A 101 8.74 -17.12 -16.04
C MET A 101 8.50 -18.36 -15.16
N SER A 102 8.86 -19.56 -15.64
CA SER A 102 8.68 -20.83 -14.92
C SER A 102 9.58 -20.99 -13.69
N GLU A 103 10.65 -20.20 -13.57
CA GLU A 103 11.63 -20.26 -12.49
C GLU A 103 11.57 -19.04 -11.56
N ARG A 104 10.61 -18.13 -11.81
CA ARG A 104 10.43 -16.94 -10.98
C ARG A 104 9.88 -17.34 -9.61
N ARG A 105 10.46 -16.74 -8.58
CA ARG A 105 10.02 -16.89 -7.19
C ARG A 105 8.85 -15.95 -6.94
N ARG A 106 7.76 -16.45 -6.36
CA ARG A 106 6.60 -15.62 -6.06
C ARG A 106 6.82 -14.83 -4.78
N PHE A 107 6.49 -13.55 -4.80
CA PHE A 107 6.61 -12.70 -3.60
C PHE A 107 5.76 -13.21 -2.45
N ASP A 108 4.59 -13.78 -2.77
CA ASP A 108 3.70 -14.33 -1.77
C ASP A 108 4.20 -15.67 -1.23
N GLU A 109 5.24 -16.31 -1.79
CA GLU A 109 5.83 -17.54 -1.26
C GLU A 109 7.07 -17.31 -0.39
N VAL A 110 7.54 -16.06 -0.25
CA VAL A 110 8.70 -15.68 0.57
C VAL A 110 8.25 -15.46 2.03
N PRO A 111 8.55 -16.37 2.98
CA PRO A 111 8.03 -16.29 4.35
C PRO A 111 8.48 -15.01 5.09
N GLU A 112 9.69 -14.53 4.81
CA GLU A 112 10.28 -13.34 5.43
C GLU A 112 9.51 -12.06 5.06
N LEU A 113 8.84 -12.03 3.91
CA LEU A 113 8.01 -10.90 3.49
C LEU A 113 6.60 -10.93 4.12
N ARG A 114 6.20 -12.06 4.70
CA ARG A 114 4.91 -12.22 5.40
C ARG A 114 4.98 -11.91 6.90
N GLN A 115 6.16 -11.62 7.42
CA GLN A 115 6.37 -11.34 8.84
C GLN A 115 5.85 -9.96 9.25
N ASP A 116 5.68 -9.77 10.56
CA ASP A 116 5.37 -8.49 11.20
C ASP A 116 6.49 -7.48 10.94
N CYS A 117 6.37 -6.78 9.82
CA CYS A 117 7.33 -5.81 9.35
C CYS A 117 7.14 -4.48 10.06
N GLU A 118 8.23 -3.92 10.59
CA GLU A 118 8.25 -2.60 11.22
C GLU A 118 8.69 -1.54 10.21
N TYR A 119 7.79 -0.61 9.93
CA TYR A 119 7.97 0.46 8.97
C TYR A 119 8.30 1.77 9.67
N THR A 120 9.13 2.59 9.04
CA THR A 120 9.30 3.99 9.44
C THR A 120 8.40 4.87 8.59
N LEU A 121 7.82 5.91 9.19
CA LEU A 121 7.10 6.92 8.43
C LEU A 121 8.12 7.88 7.81
N GLN A 122 8.12 7.97 6.48
CA GLN A 122 8.94 8.90 5.73
C GLN A 122 8.12 10.11 5.30
N MET A 123 8.71 11.27 5.54
CA MET A 123 8.14 12.56 5.20
C MET A 123 8.90 13.15 4.02
N PHE A 124 8.16 13.79 3.13
CA PHE A 124 8.74 14.63 2.11
C PHE A 124 9.59 15.75 2.76
N PRO A 125 10.77 16.13 2.24
CA PRO A 125 11.65 17.13 2.87
C PRO A 125 11.01 18.49 3.19
N GLY A 126 10.01 18.92 2.40
CA GLY A 126 9.25 20.15 2.65
C GLY A 126 8.01 19.97 3.55
N PHE A 127 7.81 18.80 4.14
CA PHE A 127 6.68 18.53 5.01
C PHE A 127 6.93 19.08 6.42
N GLN A 128 6.13 20.06 6.83
CA GLN A 128 6.29 20.78 8.11
C GLN A 128 5.00 20.81 8.95
N LYS A 129 4.01 19.96 8.64
CA LYS A 129 2.75 19.92 9.39
C LYS A 129 2.88 19.06 10.64
N ASP A 130 2.23 19.45 11.72
CA ASP A 130 2.17 18.62 12.92
C ASP A 130 1.58 17.23 12.60
N ILE A 131 2.19 16.20 13.15
CA ILE A 131 1.72 14.82 13.11
C ILE A 131 1.17 14.48 14.49
N PHE A 132 -0.08 14.09 14.56
CA PHE A 132 -0.72 13.63 15.78
C PHE A 132 -0.71 12.10 15.76
N LEU A 133 -0.15 11.49 16.81
CA LEU A 133 -0.19 10.05 17.02
C LEU A 133 -1.12 9.72 18.17
N LYS A 134 -2.11 8.87 17.90
CA LYS A 134 -2.96 8.31 18.93
C LYS A 134 -2.33 7.04 19.46
N HIS A 135 -2.07 6.98 20.77
CA HIS A 135 -1.60 5.78 21.43
C HIS A 135 -2.64 4.67 21.28
N PRO A 136 -2.27 3.48 20.79
CA PRO A 136 -3.23 2.42 20.43
C PRO A 136 -4.03 1.90 21.64
N GLU A 137 -3.39 1.79 22.81
CA GLU A 137 -4.05 1.28 24.02
C GLU A 137 -4.76 2.37 24.84
N THR A 138 -4.07 3.47 25.18
CA THR A 138 -4.61 4.51 26.07
C THR A 138 -5.47 5.55 25.34
N GLY A 139 -5.35 5.63 24.01
CA GLY A 139 -5.97 6.68 23.22
C GLY A 139 -5.37 8.08 23.43
N ALA A 140 -4.31 8.22 24.23
CA ALA A 140 -3.61 9.48 24.44
C ALA A 140 -3.04 9.99 23.11
N ILE A 141 -3.15 11.29 22.85
CA ILE A 141 -2.66 11.90 21.61
C ILE A 141 -1.35 12.62 21.89
N THR A 142 -0.30 12.26 21.17
CA THR A 142 0.98 12.95 21.17
C THR A 142 1.14 13.75 19.88
N THR A 143 1.72 14.94 19.99
CA THR A 143 2.01 15.82 18.86
C THR A 143 3.49 15.73 18.53
N HIS A 144 3.82 15.44 17.27
CA HIS A 144 5.17 15.39 16.74
C HIS A 144 5.35 16.51 15.72
N GLN A 145 6.41 17.29 15.90
CA GLN A 145 6.74 18.44 15.06
C GLN A 145 8.05 18.20 14.31
N HIS A 146 8.23 18.88 13.18
CA HIS A 146 9.47 18.81 12.41
C HIS A 146 10.68 19.18 13.30
N PRO A 147 11.78 18.39 13.31
CA PRO A 147 12.20 17.39 12.32
C PRO A 147 11.74 15.94 12.58
N TYR A 148 10.76 15.72 13.47
CA TYR A 148 10.14 14.42 13.75
C TYR A 148 11.14 13.31 14.15
N SER A 149 12.13 13.66 14.96
CA SER A 149 13.22 12.76 15.35
C SER A 149 12.81 11.58 16.24
N ASP A 150 11.58 11.59 16.75
CA ASP A 150 11.08 10.69 17.79
C ASP A 150 9.84 9.89 17.37
N LEU A 151 9.54 9.82 16.06
CA LEU A 151 8.44 8.99 15.59
C LEU A 151 8.71 7.50 15.82
N PRO A 152 7.72 6.73 16.30
CA PRO A 152 7.87 5.30 16.49
C PRO A 152 7.89 4.55 15.15
N CYS A 153 8.26 3.28 15.20
CA CYS A 153 7.98 2.34 14.11
C CYS A 153 6.48 1.99 14.07
N PHE A 154 6.01 1.62 12.89
CA PHE A 154 4.63 1.23 12.65
C PHE A 154 4.57 -0.20 12.13
N ARG A 155 3.57 -0.97 12.57
CA ARG A 155 3.19 -2.24 11.93
C ARG A 155 1.93 -2.01 11.12
N LEU A 156 1.96 -2.33 9.84
CA LEU A 156 0.79 -2.13 8.98
C LEU A 156 -0.22 -3.25 9.15
N LEU A 157 -1.52 -2.93 9.19
CA LEU A 157 -2.57 -3.90 9.49
C LEU A 157 -2.71 -4.98 8.43
N THR A 158 -2.70 -4.58 7.15
CA THR A 158 -2.92 -5.51 6.04
C THR A 158 -1.92 -5.36 4.91
N ALA A 159 -1.24 -4.22 4.81
CA ALA A 159 -0.38 -3.90 3.67
C ALA A 159 0.86 -4.80 3.56
N HIS A 160 1.09 -5.36 2.36
CA HIS A 160 2.26 -6.20 2.10
C HIS A 160 3.50 -5.35 1.75
N PRO A 161 4.71 -5.68 2.26
CA PRO A 161 5.91 -4.87 2.03
C PRO A 161 6.21 -4.55 0.56
N THR A 162 5.98 -5.51 -0.34
CA THR A 162 6.10 -5.35 -1.80
C THR A 162 5.24 -4.20 -2.35
N LEU A 163 4.02 -4.02 -1.83
CA LEU A 163 3.11 -2.97 -2.28
C LEU A 163 3.42 -1.64 -1.58
N VAL A 164 3.90 -1.70 -0.34
CA VAL A 164 4.35 -0.53 0.43
C VAL A 164 5.61 0.08 -0.18
N SER A 165 6.52 -0.73 -0.71
CA SER A 165 7.76 -0.26 -1.30
C SER A 165 7.54 0.60 -2.55
N VAL A 166 6.41 0.47 -3.25
CA VAL A 166 6.10 1.24 -4.47
C VAL A 166 5.94 2.75 -4.19
N PRO A 167 5.02 3.21 -3.31
CA PRO A 167 4.93 4.63 -2.97
C PRO A 167 6.18 5.14 -2.24
N ALA A 168 6.85 4.30 -1.43
CA ALA A 168 8.11 4.67 -0.79
C ALA A 168 9.21 4.97 -1.83
N ALA A 169 9.39 4.08 -2.81
CA ALA A 169 10.33 4.28 -3.91
C ALA A 169 9.97 5.47 -4.79
N ARG A 170 8.68 5.73 -5.03
CA ARG A 170 8.22 6.93 -5.74
C ARG A 170 8.62 8.21 -5.02
N GLN A 171 8.49 8.26 -3.70
CA GLN A 171 8.85 9.44 -2.91
C GLN A 171 10.34 9.79 -3.08
N VAL A 172 11.22 8.79 -3.09
CA VAL A 172 12.67 8.96 -3.26
C VAL A 172 13.06 9.28 -4.71
N THR A 173 12.40 8.66 -5.70
CA THR A 173 12.79 8.78 -7.12
C THR A 173 12.24 10.03 -7.82
N VAL A 174 11.06 10.52 -7.44
CA VAL A 174 10.48 11.73 -8.05
C VAL A 174 11.19 13.00 -7.57
N PHE A 175 11.83 12.97 -6.40
CA PHE A 175 12.46 14.14 -5.79
C PHE A 175 13.92 13.86 -5.37
N PRO A 176 14.85 13.69 -6.33
CA PRO A 176 16.23 13.29 -6.08
C PRO A 176 17.10 14.35 -5.36
N TRP A 177 16.54 15.51 -5.02
CA TRP A 177 17.31 16.69 -4.59
C TRP A 177 17.88 16.57 -3.16
N SER A 178 17.58 15.51 -2.42
CA SER A 178 17.95 15.37 -0.99
C SER A 178 18.36 13.96 -0.56
N TRP A 179 18.33 12.97 -1.46
CA TRP A 179 18.55 11.57 -1.10
C TRP A 179 19.85 11.08 -1.72
N PRO A 180 20.68 10.33 -0.97
CA PRO A 180 21.93 9.83 -1.51
C PRO A 180 21.66 9.03 -2.80
N VAL A 181 22.55 9.17 -3.77
CA VAL A 181 22.53 8.55 -5.12
C VAL A 181 22.43 7.01 -5.06
N GLN A 182 22.41 6.41 -3.87
CA GLN A 182 22.36 4.98 -3.58
C GLN A 182 21.29 4.58 -2.54
N ASP A 183 20.19 5.33 -2.38
CA ASP A 183 19.09 4.86 -1.52
C ASP A 183 18.59 3.46 -2.00
N PRO A 184 18.48 2.45 -1.12
CA PRO A 184 18.03 1.11 -1.49
C PRO A 184 16.68 1.06 -2.22
N LEU A 185 15.75 1.98 -1.92
CA LEU A 185 14.48 2.08 -2.64
C LEU A 185 14.65 2.63 -4.06
N SER A 186 15.64 3.48 -4.32
CA SER A 186 15.99 3.92 -5.66
C SER A 186 16.51 2.75 -6.50
N VAL A 187 17.37 1.91 -5.90
CA VAL A 187 17.86 0.68 -6.55
C VAL A 187 16.70 -0.29 -6.84
N LEU A 188 15.79 -0.46 -5.88
CA LEU A 188 14.59 -1.29 -6.05
C LEU A 188 13.70 -0.76 -7.19
N SER A 189 13.47 0.55 -7.24
CA SER A 189 12.73 1.20 -8.32
C SER A 189 13.40 0.99 -9.68
N TYR A 190 14.72 1.05 -9.74
CA TYR A 190 15.48 0.83 -10.95
C TYR A 190 15.44 -0.64 -11.40
N GLN A 191 15.50 -1.59 -10.48
CA GLN A 191 15.35 -3.03 -10.79
C GLN A 191 13.98 -3.33 -11.39
N LEU A 192 12.91 -2.69 -10.92
CA LEU A 192 11.60 -2.81 -11.58
C LEU A 192 11.73 -2.48 -13.08
N THR A 193 12.43 -1.41 -13.46
CA THR A 193 12.58 -1.04 -14.88
C THR A 193 13.37 -2.06 -15.72
N LYS A 194 14.12 -2.97 -15.10
CA LYS A 194 14.91 -4.01 -15.78
C LYS A 194 14.14 -5.31 -16.04
N ILE A 195 12.94 -5.46 -15.48
CA ILE A 195 12.16 -6.67 -15.68
C ILE A 195 11.81 -6.79 -17.16
N ASP A 196 12.39 -7.80 -17.81
CA ASP A 196 11.95 -8.21 -19.14
C ASP A 196 10.58 -8.86 -18.98
N TRP A 197 9.56 -8.07 -19.29
CA TRP A 197 8.18 -8.50 -19.30
C TRP A 197 7.83 -8.83 -20.74
N PRO A 198 7.31 -10.04 -21.03
CA PRO A 198 7.02 -10.44 -22.40
C PRO A 198 6.20 -9.34 -23.08
N PRO A 199 6.48 -9.04 -24.37
CA PRO A 199 5.72 -8.05 -25.11
C PRO A 199 4.25 -8.33 -24.88
N GLN A 200 3.52 -7.33 -24.37
CA GLN A 200 2.09 -7.51 -24.16
C GLN A 200 1.47 -7.72 -25.54
N THR A 201 1.12 -8.97 -25.86
CA THR A 201 0.34 -9.25 -27.05
C THR A 201 -0.99 -8.51 -26.92
N SER A 202 -1.59 -8.11 -28.05
CA SER A 202 -2.92 -7.49 -28.03
C SER A 202 -3.93 -8.33 -27.24
N GLN A 203 -3.79 -9.66 -27.29
CA GLN A 203 -4.55 -10.62 -26.50
C GLN A 203 -4.32 -10.47 -24.98
N ASN A 204 -3.08 -10.31 -24.52
CA ASN A 204 -2.78 -10.12 -23.09
C ASN A 204 -3.35 -8.79 -22.57
N ILE A 205 -3.25 -7.71 -23.36
CA ILE A 205 -3.83 -6.41 -23.01
C ILE A 205 -5.35 -6.50 -22.95
N GLU A 206 -5.97 -7.15 -23.93
CA GLU A 206 -7.42 -7.33 -23.99
C GLU A 206 -7.92 -8.19 -22.84
N ARG A 207 -7.21 -9.27 -22.50
CA ARG A 207 -7.48 -10.10 -21.34
C ARG A 207 -7.38 -9.32 -20.03
N GLN A 208 -6.33 -8.51 -19.85
CA GLN A 208 -6.21 -7.63 -18.66
C GLN A 208 -7.35 -6.61 -18.59
N ARG A 209 -7.74 -6.01 -19.72
CA ARG A 209 -8.89 -5.10 -19.79
C ARG A 209 -10.20 -5.80 -19.49
N GLU A 210 -10.37 -7.03 -19.95
CA GLU A 210 -11.57 -7.84 -19.69
C GLU A 210 -11.67 -8.19 -18.21
N ILE A 211 -10.61 -8.73 -17.61
CA ILE A 211 -10.51 -8.98 -16.17
C ILE A 211 -10.87 -7.71 -15.38
N TRP A 212 -10.30 -6.56 -15.78
CA TRP A 212 -10.60 -5.29 -15.12
C TRP A 212 -12.08 -4.90 -15.27
N ARG A 213 -12.67 -5.04 -16.46
CA ARG A 213 -14.10 -4.76 -16.69
C ARG A 213 -14.99 -5.69 -15.88
N GLU A 214 -14.65 -6.97 -15.77
CA GLU A 214 -15.38 -7.94 -14.96
C GLU A 214 -15.35 -7.57 -13.48
N MET A 215 -14.17 -7.25 -12.95
CA MET A 215 -14.02 -6.76 -11.58
C MET A 215 -14.84 -5.50 -11.31
N GLN A 216 -14.89 -4.54 -12.26
CA GLN A 216 -15.74 -3.36 -12.13
C GLN A 216 -17.23 -3.72 -12.13
N ARG A 217 -17.66 -4.65 -12.99
CA ARG A 217 -19.05 -5.13 -13.03
C ARG A 217 -19.45 -5.82 -11.73
N GLU A 218 -18.56 -6.63 -11.16
CA GLU A 218 -18.78 -7.32 -9.89
C GLU A 218 -18.93 -6.33 -8.73
N LYS A 219 -18.02 -5.36 -8.60
CA LYS A 219 -18.15 -4.27 -7.61
C LYS A 219 -19.46 -3.51 -7.73
N GLN A 220 -19.89 -3.22 -8.96
CA GLN A 220 -21.19 -2.57 -9.17
C GLN A 220 -22.38 -3.46 -8.78
N ARG A 221 -22.26 -4.79 -8.88
CA ARG A 221 -23.28 -5.74 -8.42
C ARG A 221 -23.30 -5.77 -6.89
N GLU A 222 -22.16 -5.90 -6.24
CA GLU A 222 -22.05 -5.89 -4.77
C GLU A 222 -22.60 -4.60 -4.16
N PHE A 223 -22.23 -3.44 -4.73
CA PHE A 223 -22.74 -2.16 -4.27
C PHE A 223 -24.27 -2.07 -4.39
N ARG A 224 -24.85 -2.59 -5.48
CA ARG A 224 -26.31 -2.67 -5.65
C ARG A 224 -26.95 -3.61 -4.63
N CYS A 225 -26.35 -4.76 -4.35
CA CYS A 225 -26.82 -5.69 -3.32
C CYS A 225 -26.77 -5.07 -1.91
N GLN A 226 -25.67 -4.45 -1.52
CA GLN A 226 -25.53 -3.76 -0.22
C GLN A 226 -26.55 -2.63 -0.07
N LYS A 227 -26.77 -1.84 -1.14
CA LYS A 227 -27.77 -0.76 -1.14
C LYS A 227 -29.19 -1.29 -0.96
N ARG A 228 -29.52 -2.43 -1.59
CA ARG A 228 -30.83 -3.11 -1.41
C ARG A 228 -30.99 -3.65 0.01
N ALA A 229 -29.96 -4.32 0.55
CA ALA A 229 -29.99 -4.84 1.92
C ALA A 229 -30.20 -3.73 2.96
N ARG A 230 -29.49 -2.60 2.82
CA ARG A 230 -29.69 -1.42 3.70
C ARG A 230 -31.12 -0.88 3.64
N ARG A 231 -31.73 -0.81 2.45
CA ARG A 231 -33.12 -0.37 2.30
C ARG A 231 -34.11 -1.33 2.96
N ALA A 232 -33.89 -2.64 2.83
CA ALA A 232 -34.74 -3.65 3.47
C ALA A 232 -34.67 -3.58 5.00
N ASN A 233 -33.47 -3.40 5.57
CA ASN A 233 -33.31 -3.27 7.02
C ASN A 233 -33.96 -2.01 7.58
N VAL A 234 -33.93 -0.89 6.85
CA VAL A 234 -34.65 0.34 7.24
C VAL A 234 -36.16 0.11 7.23
N ALA A 235 -36.69 -0.61 6.24
CA ALA A 235 -38.12 -0.93 6.17
C ALA A 235 -38.59 -1.86 7.31
N LEU A 236 -37.75 -2.78 7.76
CA LEU A 236 -38.04 -3.67 8.89
C LEU A 236 -37.97 -2.98 10.27
N MET A 237 -37.30 -1.83 10.36
CA MET A 237 -37.18 -1.05 11.59
C MET A 237 -38.18 0.12 11.67
N ASP A 238 -39.06 0.27 10.68
CA ASP A 238 -40.13 1.27 10.73
C ASP A 238 -41.28 0.76 11.62
N PRO A 239 -41.50 1.35 12.82
CA PRO A 239 -42.56 0.90 13.74
C PRO A 239 -43.97 1.15 13.19
N ARG A 240 -44.10 1.84 12.06
CA ARG A 240 -45.39 2.08 11.37
C ARG A 240 -45.79 0.97 10.42
N ALA A 241 -44.96 -0.06 10.24
CA ALA A 241 -45.21 -1.19 9.35
C ALA A 241 -45.84 -2.41 10.07
N ALA A 242 -46.22 -2.28 11.34
CA ALA A 242 -47.00 -3.25 12.12
C ALA A 242 -48.42 -2.76 12.36
#